data_AF-A0A9D1SM00-F1
#
_entry.id   AF-A0A9D1SM00-F1
#
_cell.length_a   1.000
_cell.length_b   1.000
_cell.length_c   1.000
_cell.angle_alpha   90.00
_cell.angle_beta   90.00
_cell.angle_gamma   90.00
#
_symmetry.space_group_name_H-M   'P 1'
#
loop_
_entity.id
_entity.type
_entity.pdbx_description
1 polymer ?
#
loop_
_entity_poly.entity_id
_entity_poly.type
_entity_poly.pdbx_seq_one_letter_code
_entity_poly.pdbx_strand_id
1 'polypeptide(L)' 'DRGHRELPIRADYVGKNVPTSHRESVIVALSESDGSDEVIISEIAE' A
#
# COMPACT_ATOMS: atom_id res chain seq x y z
N ASP A 1 2.90 -6.38 0.53
CA ASP A 1 3.46 -6.15 -0.82
C ASP A 1 2.36 -5.57 -1.70
N ARG A 2 2.69 -4.60 -2.55
CA ARG A 2 1.79 -3.92 -3.49
C ARG A 2 1.76 -4.56 -4.90
N GLY A 3 2.26 -5.80 -5.01
CA GLY A 3 2.24 -6.62 -6.23
C GLY A 3 3.59 -6.73 -6.93
N HIS A 4 4.65 -6.10 -6.42
CA HIS A 4 5.97 -6.02 -7.05
C HIS A 4 7.02 -6.83 -6.27
N ARG A 5 6.67 -8.08 -5.95
CA ARG A 5 7.56 -9.00 -5.20
C ARG A 5 8.81 -9.31 -6.02
N GLU A 6 9.98 -9.06 -5.43
CA GLU A 6 11.28 -9.47 -6.00
C GLU A 6 11.84 -10.75 -5.37
N LEU A 7 11.18 -11.26 -4.33
CA LEU A 7 11.51 -12.49 -3.63
C LEU A 7 10.27 -13.41 -3.52
N PRO A 8 10.45 -14.74 -3.33
CA PRO A 8 9.34 -15.69 -3.24
C PRO A 8 8.65 -15.65 -1.86
N ILE A 9 8.26 -14.46 -1.40
CA ILE A 9 7.53 -14.23 -0.15
C ILE A 9 6.07 -13.88 -0.43
N ARG A 10 5.15 -14.32 0.42
CA ARG A 10 3.72 -13.93 0.36
C ARG A 10 3.17 -13.70 1.76
N ALA A 11 2.18 -12.82 1.89
CA ALA A 11 1.46 -12.65 3.14
C ALA A 11 0.47 -13.82 3.31
N ASP A 12 0.30 -14.30 4.55
CA ASP A 12 -0.68 -15.34 4.87
C ASP A 12 -2.12 -14.79 4.88
N TYR A 13 -2.27 -13.50 5.25
CA TYR A 13 -3.54 -12.80 5.33
C TYR A 13 -3.46 -11.49 4.53
N VAL A 14 -4.54 -11.19 3.80
CA VAL A 14 -4.63 -9.99 2.95
C VAL A 14 -5.99 -9.34 3.15
N GLY A 15 -6.00 -8.06 3.54
CA GLY A 15 -7.22 -7.26 3.62
C GLY A 15 -7.76 -6.88 2.24
N LYS A 16 -6.91 -6.27 1.40
CA LYS A 16 -7.25 -5.90 0.02
C LYS A 16 -6.04 -6.04 -0.90
N ASN A 17 -6.24 -6.66 -2.06
CA ASN A 17 -5.26 -6.63 -3.15
C ASN A 17 -5.53 -5.43 -4.04
N VAL A 18 -4.52 -4.59 -4.22
CA VAL A 18 -4.60 -3.39 -5.06
C VAL A 18 -3.41 -3.41 -6.01
N PRO A 19 -3.62 -3.56 -7.33
CA PRO A 19 -2.54 -3.43 -8.30
C PRO A 19 -2.09 -1.97 -8.33
N THR A 20 -0.79 -1.75 -8.32
CA THR A 20 -0.17 -0.42 -8.42
C THR A 20 0.91 -0.45 -9.48
N SER A 21 1.30 0.72 -9.97
CA SER A 21 2.49 0.91 -10.78
C SER A 21 3.70 1.24 -9.90
N HIS A 22 4.92 1.13 -10.46
CA HIS A 22 6.14 1.53 -9.75
C HIS A 22 6.21 3.02 -9.40
N ARG A 23 5.38 3.87 -10.05
CA ARG A 23 5.30 5.31 -9.79
C ARG A 23 4.22 5.68 -8.77
N GLU A 24 3.44 4.72 -8.30
CA GLU A 24 2.42 4.92 -7.30
C GLU A 24 2.91 4.51 -5.91
N SER A 25 2.48 5.26 -4.91
CA SER A 25 2.69 4.98 -3.50
C SER A 25 1.36 4.73 -2.80
N VAL A 26 1.37 3.77 -1.88
CA VAL A 26 0.23 3.46 -1.00
C VAL A 26 0.52 4.07 0.37
N ILE A 27 -0.34 5.00 0.78
CA ILE A 27 -0.28 5.65 2.08
C ILE A 27 -1.42 5.05 2.92
N VAL A 28 -1.08 4.51 4.09
CA VAL A 28 -2.04 3.98 5.05
C VAL A 28 -2.09 4.95 6.22
N ALA A 29 -3.25 5.52 6.48
CA ALA A 29 -3.54 6.33 7.65
C ALA A 29 -4.37 5.51 8.62
N LEU A 30 -3.98 5.53 9.89
CA LEU A 30 -4.72 4.89 10.98
C LEU A 30 -5.15 5.97 11.96
N SER A 31 -6.35 5.83 12.53
CA SER A 31 -6.91 6.82 13.46
C SER A 31 -6.00 7.09 14.65
N GLU A 32 -5.26 6.10 15.13
CA GLU A 32 -4.35 6.22 16.27
C GLU A 32 -3.09 7.04 15.99
N SER A 33 -2.63 7.06 14.73
CA SER A 33 -1.42 7.80 14.31
C SER A 33 -1.75 9.10 13.58
N ASP A 34 -2.80 9.11 12.77
CA ASP A 34 -3.05 10.12 11.74
C ASP A 34 -4.43 10.81 11.88
N GLY A 35 -5.31 10.28 12.73
CA GLY A 35 -6.63 10.86 13.01
C GLY A 35 -7.74 10.47 12.01
N SER A 36 -7.45 9.60 11.04
CA SER A 36 -8.42 9.01 10.11
C SER A 36 -8.03 7.56 9.74
N ASP A 37 -9.04 6.73 9.44
CA ASP A 37 -8.83 5.39 8.86
C ASP A 37 -9.02 5.45 7.34
N GLU A 38 -7.93 5.49 6.58
CA GLU A 38 -7.99 5.51 5.12
C GLU A 38 -6.75 4.93 4.45
N VAL A 39 -6.91 4.51 3.19
CA VAL A 39 -5.83 4.02 2.35
C VAL A 39 -5.86 4.80 1.04
N ILE A 40 -4.78 5.54 0.77
CA ILE A 40 -4.66 6.47 -0.35
C ILE A 40 -3.62 5.94 -1.34
N ILE A 41 -3.92 6.04 -2.62
CA ILE A 41 -2.97 5.79 -3.72
C ILE A 41 -2.63 7.14 -4.34
N SER A 42 -1.35 7.46 -4.45
CA SER A 42 -0.87 8.73 -5.03
C SER A 42 0.35 8.49 -5.90
N GLU A 43 0.59 9.37 -6.88
CA GLU A 43 1.83 9.37 -7.66
C GLU A 43 2.98 9.95 -6.82
N ILE A 44 4.16 9.35 -6.93
CA ILE A 44 5.37 9.88 -6.30
C ILE A 44 5.75 11.17 -7.05
N ALA A 45 5.72 12.32 -6.37
CA ALA A 45 6.27 13.56 -6.90
C ALA A 45 7.79 13.41 -7.04
N GLU A 46 8.33 13.72 -8.22
CA GLU A 46 9.79 13.76 -8.49
C GLU A 46 10.51 14.77 -7.58
#